data_AF-A0A2K8YWU9-F1
#
_entry.id   AF-A0A2K8YWU9-F1
#
_cell.length_a   1.000
_cell.length_b   1.000
_cell.length_c   1.000
_cell.angle_alpha   90.00
_cell.angle_beta   90.00
_cell.angle_gamma   90.00
#
_symmetry.space_group_name_H-M   'P 1'
#
loop_
_entity.id
_entity.type
_entity.pdbx_description
1 polymer ?
#
loop_
_entity_poly.entity_id
_entity_poly.type
_entity_poly.pdbx_seq_one_letter_code
_entity_poly.pdbx_strand_id
1 'polypeptide(L)'
;MLHKILLLEPTPFWFPDRWIGGISMIGAPLLLVLSQLLLLHFDFFFPQQLKAFDQHPAQVTTAYSLFLAGTIVLWPAIVTLAKLVGQKEPAWERWGGTMVMLGLFDLHELSTMASII
;
A
#
# COMPACT_ATOMS: atom_id res chain seq x y z
N MET A 1 11.05 33.20 33.91
CA MET A 1 10.70 31.83 33.48
C MET A 1 9.60 31.79 32.39
N LEU A 2 9.36 32.89 31.64
CA LEU A 2 8.27 33.01 30.65
C LEU A 2 8.77 33.14 29.19
N HIS A 3 10.08 33.36 28.96
CA HIS A 3 10.63 33.61 27.62
C HIS A 3 10.95 32.33 26.82
N LYS A 4 10.98 31.15 27.46
CA LYS A 4 11.27 29.88 26.78
C LYS A 4 10.07 29.26 26.07
N ILE A 5 8.85 29.76 26.29
CA ILE A 5 7.63 29.16 25.73
C ILE A 5 7.33 29.68 24.32
N LEU A 6 7.91 30.82 23.91
CA LEU A 6 7.58 31.48 22.63
C LEU A 6 8.44 31.02 21.43
N LEU A 7 9.42 30.14 21.63
CA LEU A 7 10.37 29.67 20.59
C LEU A 7 10.22 28.18 20.26
N LEU A 8 9.10 27.56 20.61
CA LEU A 8 8.73 26.30 19.98
C LEU A 8 8.18 26.66 18.59
N GLU A 9 9.09 26.85 17.64
CA GLU A 9 8.79 26.66 16.22
C GLU A 9 7.91 25.41 16.12
N PRO A 10 6.68 25.50 15.59
CA PRO A 10 5.81 24.34 15.48
C PRO A 10 6.57 23.32 14.65
N THR A 11 7.10 22.27 15.29
CA THR A 11 7.74 21.18 14.57
C THR A 11 6.70 20.69 13.57
N PRO A 12 6.97 20.72 12.26
CA PRO A 12 5.98 20.36 11.27
C PRO A 12 5.51 18.94 11.61
N PHE A 13 4.23 18.83 11.98
CA PHE A 13 3.66 17.57 12.44
C PHE A 13 3.70 16.56 11.28
N TRP A 14 4.61 15.58 11.38
CA TRP A 14 4.81 14.56 10.36
C TRP A 14 4.15 13.25 10.77
N PHE A 15 2.90 13.06 10.38
CA PHE A 15 2.21 11.78 10.49
C PHE A 15 2.36 10.98 9.18
N PRO A 16 2.69 9.66 9.21
CA PRO A 16 2.85 8.79 10.39
C PRO A 16 4.16 8.96 11.16
N ASP A 17 5.28 9.09 10.45
CA ASP A 17 6.59 9.61 10.87
C ASP A 17 7.49 9.56 9.62
N ARG A 18 8.54 10.36 9.53
CA ARG A 18 9.42 10.41 8.35
C ARG A 18 10.10 9.07 8.08
N TRP A 19 10.44 8.34 9.15
CA TRP A 19 11.04 7.01 9.07
C TRP A 19 10.04 5.94 8.66
N ILE A 20 8.84 5.96 9.24
CA ILE A 20 7.77 5.01 8.89
C ILE A 20 7.42 5.17 7.41
N GLY A 21 7.27 6.41 6.95
CA GLY A 21 7.06 6.74 5.54
C GLY A 21 8.18 6.23 4.63
N GLY A 22 9.43 6.57 4.94
CA GLY A 22 10.59 6.18 4.13
C GLY A 22 10.78 4.65 4.05
N ILE A 23 10.70 3.95 5.20
CA ILE A 23 10.81 2.49 5.25
C ILE A 23 9.67 1.86 4.44
N SER A 24 8.45 2.37 4.56
CA SER A 24 7.31 1.86 3.81
C SER A 24 7.43 2.03 2.29
N MET A 25 8.05 3.13 1.82
CA MET A 25 8.28 3.36 0.38
C MET A 25 9.19 2.32 -0.25
N ILE A 26 10.09 1.69 0.52
CA ILE A 26 10.99 0.64 0.04
C ILE A 26 10.43 -0.74 0.38
N GLY A 27 9.93 -0.92 1.60
CA GLY A 27 9.44 -2.19 2.11
C GLY A 27 8.21 -2.69 1.34
N ALA A 28 7.26 -1.81 1.03
CA ALA A 28 6.05 -2.21 0.32
C ALA A 28 6.33 -2.81 -1.08
N PRO A 29 7.05 -2.14 -2.00
CA PRO A 29 7.34 -2.72 -3.30
C PRO A 29 8.20 -3.99 -3.20
N LEU A 30 9.13 -4.08 -2.22
CA LEU A 30 9.89 -5.32 -2.01
C LEU A 30 8.98 -6.49 -1.60
N LEU A 31 8.05 -6.28 -0.67
CA LEU A 31 7.08 -7.32 -0.27
C LEU A 31 6.20 -7.76 -1.44
N LEU A 32 5.74 -6.82 -2.26
CA LEU A 32 4.95 -7.12 -3.45
C LEU A 32 5.77 -7.90 -4.48
N VAL A 33 7.00 -7.50 -4.78
CA VAL A 33 7.89 -8.24 -5.69
C VAL A 33 8.17 -9.64 -5.18
N LEU A 34 8.45 -9.80 -3.89
CA LEU A 34 8.66 -11.12 -3.28
C LEU A 34 7.40 -11.98 -3.42
N SER A 35 6.20 -11.44 -3.16
CA SER A 35 4.96 -12.19 -3.36
C SER A 35 4.80 -12.73 -4.79
N GLN A 36 5.11 -11.91 -5.79
CA GLN A 36 5.03 -12.31 -7.20
C GLN A 36 6.11 -13.31 -7.57
N LEU A 37 7.32 -13.16 -7.03
CA LEU A 37 8.41 -14.12 -7.23
C LEU A 37 8.04 -15.53 -6.72
N LEU A 38 7.31 -15.61 -5.60
CA LEU A 38 6.79 -16.90 -5.10
C LEU A 38 5.67 -17.45 -6.00
N LEU A 39 4.88 -16.59 -6.64
CA LEU A 39 3.75 -16.98 -7.50
C LEU A 39 4.12 -17.19 -8.97
N LEU A 40 5.30 -16.75 -9.43
CA LEU A 40 5.74 -16.81 -10.84
C LEU A 40 5.68 -18.22 -11.45
N HIS A 41 5.77 -19.26 -10.62
CA HIS A 41 5.75 -20.66 -11.05
C HIS A 41 4.33 -21.22 -11.24
N PHE A 42 3.29 -20.46 -10.84
CA PHE A 42 1.90 -20.88 -10.91
C PHE A 42 1.16 -20.03 -11.93
N ASP A 43 0.32 -20.68 -12.74
CA ASP A 43 -0.55 -19.95 -13.66
C ASP A 43 -1.56 -19.10 -12.89
N PHE A 44 -1.83 -17.90 -13.40
CA PHE A 44 -2.74 -16.93 -12.78
C PHE A 44 -4.21 -17.38 -12.78
N PHE A 45 -4.59 -18.36 -13.61
CA PHE A 45 -5.98 -18.81 -13.71
C PHE A 45 -6.46 -19.55 -12.45
N PHE A 46 -7.67 -19.24 -12.02
CA PHE A 46 -8.28 -19.73 -10.78
C PHE A 46 -8.19 -21.26 -10.55
N PRO A 47 -8.43 -22.13 -11.54
CA PRO A 47 -8.33 -23.58 -11.33
C PRO A 47 -6.90 -24.05 -11.02
N GLN A 48 -5.91 -23.41 -11.65
CA GLN A 48 -4.49 -23.70 -11.44
C GLN A 48 -4.04 -23.18 -10.08
N GLN A 49 -4.55 -22.03 -9.63
CA GLN A 49 -4.27 -21.54 -8.29
C GLN A 49 -4.84 -22.44 -7.20
N LEU A 50 -6.02 -23.02 -7.39
CA LEU A 50 -6.59 -23.97 -6.43
C LEU A 50 -5.74 -25.23 -6.32
N LYS A 51 -5.24 -25.75 -7.46
CA LYS A 51 -4.28 -26.87 -7.48
C LYS A 51 -2.95 -26.51 -6.83
N ALA A 52 -2.44 -25.31 -7.08
CA ALA A 52 -1.21 -24.82 -6.46
C ALA A 52 -1.34 -24.72 -4.93
N PHE A 53 -2.50 -24.29 -4.43
CA PHE A 53 -2.77 -24.24 -3.00
C PHE A 53 -2.85 -25.65 -2.37
N ASP A 54 -3.47 -26.61 -3.08
CA ASP A 54 -3.52 -28.01 -2.65
C ASP A 54 -2.12 -28.66 -2.61
N GLN A 55 -1.29 -28.40 -3.62
CA GLN A 55 0.04 -28.99 -3.75
C GLN A 55 1.12 -28.30 -2.90
N HIS A 56 1.05 -26.97 -2.78
CA HIS A 56 2.06 -26.13 -2.13
C HIS A 56 1.44 -25.10 -1.17
N PRO A 57 0.65 -25.53 -0.16
CA PRO A 57 -0.14 -24.62 0.68
C PRO A 57 0.72 -23.59 1.42
N ALA A 58 1.90 -23.99 1.92
CA ALA A 58 2.79 -23.08 2.64
C ALA A 58 3.36 -21.96 1.74
N GLN A 59 3.78 -22.30 0.52
CA GLN A 59 4.33 -21.33 -0.42
C GLN A 59 3.27 -20.32 -0.87
N VAL A 60 2.09 -20.83 -1.26
CA VAL A 60 0.98 -19.99 -1.72
C VAL A 60 0.46 -19.09 -0.59
N THR A 61 0.31 -19.61 0.63
CA THR A 61 -0.07 -18.81 1.80
C THR A 61 0.95 -17.73 2.11
N THR A 62 2.25 -18.05 2.04
CA THR A 62 3.33 -17.08 2.25
C THR A 62 3.28 -15.99 1.20
N ALA A 63 3.08 -16.34 -0.07
CA ALA A 63 2.98 -15.36 -1.15
C ALA A 63 1.82 -14.39 -0.93
N TYR A 64 0.62 -14.90 -0.63
CA TYR A 64 -0.54 -14.05 -0.36
C TYR A 64 -0.38 -13.21 0.91
N SER A 65 0.28 -13.73 1.93
CA SER A 65 0.59 -12.98 3.15
C SER A 65 1.56 -11.83 2.89
N LEU A 66 2.59 -12.05 2.07
CA LEU A 66 3.53 -11.02 1.64
C LEU A 66 2.85 -9.96 0.79
N PHE A 67 1.97 -10.37 -0.12
CA PHE A 67 1.18 -9.45 -0.93
C PHE A 67 0.30 -8.56 -0.05
N LEU A 68 -0.45 -9.16 0.87
CA LEU A 68 -1.30 -8.44 1.81
C LEU A 68 -0.49 -7.47 2.70
N ALA A 69 0.64 -7.93 3.24
CA ALA A 69 1.54 -7.10 4.03
C ALA A 69 2.07 -5.92 3.21
N GLY A 70 2.50 -6.16 1.96
CA GLY A 70 2.94 -5.11 1.04
C GLY A 70 1.85 -4.06 0.78
N THR A 71 0.60 -4.50 0.58
CA THR A 71 -0.55 -3.61 0.39
C THR A 71 -0.88 -2.78 1.64
N ILE A 72 -0.78 -3.36 2.84
CA ILE A 72 -0.96 -2.61 4.10
C ILE A 72 0.15 -1.57 4.27
N VAL A 73 1.41 -1.95 3.99
CA VAL A 73 2.58 -1.05 4.09
C VAL A 73 2.57 0.03 3.01
N LEU A 74 1.89 -0.18 1.88
CA LEU A 74 1.72 0.84 0.85
C LEU A 74 1.00 2.09 1.39
N TRP A 75 0.05 1.95 2.32
CA TRP A 75 -0.71 3.08 2.87
C TRP A 75 0.19 4.22 3.40
N PRO A 76 1.08 3.98 4.39
CA PRO A 76 1.97 5.04 4.88
C PRO A 76 2.96 5.54 3.82
N ALA A 77 3.33 4.71 2.84
CA ALA A 77 4.21 5.10 1.73
C ALA A 77 3.53 6.13 0.82
N ILE A 78 2.27 5.89 0.47
CA ILE A 78 1.45 6.76 -0.36
C ILE A 78 1.20 8.08 0.35
N VAL A 79 0.84 8.06 1.64
CA VAL A 79 0.64 9.29 2.43
C VAL A 79 1.92 10.14 2.46
N THR A 80 3.07 9.49 2.62
CA THR A 80 4.37 10.16 2.64
C THR A 80 4.72 10.74 1.28
N LEU A 81 4.53 9.97 0.21
CA LEU A 81 4.76 10.40 -1.16
C LEU A 81 3.85 11.57 -1.56
N ALA A 82 2.56 11.51 -1.22
CA ALA A 82 1.59 12.57 -1.48
C ALA A 82 2.03 13.90 -0.83
N LYS A 83 2.45 13.85 0.44
CA LYS A 83 2.99 15.03 1.13
C LYS A 83 4.28 15.56 0.50
N LEU A 84 5.22 14.70 0.14
CA LEU A 84 6.48 15.10 -0.51
C LEU A 84 6.23 15.74 -1.88
N VAL A 85 5.26 15.22 -2.63
CA VAL A 85 4.82 15.79 -3.90
C VAL A 85 4.10 17.12 -3.66
N GLY A 86 3.19 17.21 -2.68
CA GLY A 86 2.46 18.42 -2.35
C GLY A 86 3.35 19.59 -1.91
N GLN A 87 4.48 19.30 -1.28
CA GLN A 87 5.49 20.30 -0.92
C GLN A 87 6.22 20.89 -2.15
N LYS A 88 6.32 20.14 -3.25
CA LYS A 88 6.96 20.60 -4.49
C LYS A 88 5.94 21.15 -5.49
N GLU A 89 4.81 20.47 -5.65
CA GLU A 89 3.78 20.74 -6.66
C GLU A 89 2.37 20.35 -6.12
N PRO A 90 1.62 21.29 -5.52
CA PRO A 90 0.34 21.02 -4.83
C PRO A 90 -0.83 20.63 -5.76
N ALA A 91 -0.68 20.77 -7.08
CA ALA A 91 -1.66 20.29 -8.04
C ALA A 91 -1.56 18.76 -8.28
N TRP A 92 -0.35 18.19 -8.18
CA TRP A 92 -0.10 16.77 -8.48
C TRP A 92 -0.43 15.85 -7.31
N GLU A 93 -0.35 16.35 -6.08
CA GLU A 93 -0.82 15.65 -4.86
C GLU A 93 -2.29 15.24 -4.97
N ARG A 94 -3.14 16.17 -5.42
CA ARG A 94 -4.59 15.93 -5.52
C ARG A 94 -4.93 14.82 -6.50
N TRP A 95 -4.30 14.82 -7.67
CA TRP A 95 -4.56 13.79 -8.69
C TRP A 95 -3.91 12.45 -8.33
N GLY A 96 -2.66 12.45 -7.86
CA GLY A 96 -1.95 11.23 -7.47
C GLY A 96 -2.57 10.55 -6.25
N GLY A 97 -2.90 11.31 -5.20
CA GLY A 97 -3.58 10.78 -4.02
C GLY A 97 -4.96 10.22 -4.35
N THR A 98 -5.74 10.93 -5.18
CA THR A 98 -7.07 10.46 -5.61
C THR A 98 -6.97 9.20 -6.46
N MET A 99 -6.06 9.14 -7.44
CA MET A 99 -5.86 7.93 -8.26
C MET A 99 -5.44 6.71 -7.44
N VAL A 100 -4.55 6.90 -6.47
CA VAL A 100 -4.11 5.79 -5.60
C VAL A 100 -5.23 5.34 -4.67
N MET A 101 -5.99 6.27 -4.08
CA MET A 101 -7.16 5.91 -3.27
C MET A 101 -8.20 5.16 -4.11
N LEU A 102 -8.50 5.63 -5.33
CA LEU A 102 -9.43 4.95 -6.24
C LEU A 102 -8.96 3.55 -6.62
N GLY A 103 -7.66 3.34 -6.83
CA GLY A 103 -7.09 2.01 -7.10
C GLY A 103 -7.07 1.09 -5.88
N LEU A 104 -6.95 1.63 -4.67
CA LEU A 104 -7.00 0.84 -3.43
C LEU A 104 -8.42 0.34 -3.14
N PHE A 105 -9.42 1.12 -3.54
CA PHE A 105 -10.84 0.77 -3.45
C PHE A 105 -11.35 0.07 -4.70
N ASP A 106 -10.53 -0.74 -5.38
CA ASP A 106 -11.03 -1.55 -6.49
C ASP A 106 -12.34 -2.23 -6.07
N LEU A 107 -13.38 -1.85 -6.80
CA LEU A 107 -14.73 -1.68 -6.29
C LEU A 107 -15.44 -3.02 -6.40
N HIS A 108 -14.98 -3.99 -5.62
CA HIS A 108 -15.54 -5.34 -5.56
C HIS A 108 -16.84 -5.37 -4.74
N GLU A 109 -17.75 -4.46 -5.05
CA GLU A 109 -19.13 -4.43 -4.55
C GLU A 109 -20.14 -4.23 -5.70
N LEU A 110 -19.70 -3.80 -6.90
CA LEU A 110 -20.59 -3.67 -8.07
C LEU A 110 -20.85 -5.00 -8.81
N SER A 111 -19.98 -6.01 -8.73
CA SER A 111 -20.24 -7.29 -9.41
C SER A 111 -21.25 -8.18 -8.69
N THR A 112 -21.36 -8.06 -7.35
CA THR A 112 -22.32 -8.83 -6.54
C THR A 112 -23.76 -8.32 -6.73
N MET A 113 -23.96 -7.03 -7.01
CA MET A 113 -25.29 -6.46 -7.27
C MET A 113 -25.81 -6.75 -8.68
N ALA A 114 -24.91 -6.95 -9.66
CA ALA A 114 -25.29 -7.26 -11.04
C ALA A 114 -25.68 -8.74 -11.27
N SER A 115 -25.47 -9.61 -10.28
CA SER A 115 -25.85 -11.03 -10.36
C SER A 115 -27.21 -11.34 -9.69
N ILE A 116 -27.86 -10.32 -9.12
CA ILE A 116 -29.14 -10.43 -8.39
C ILE A 116 -30.33 -9.80 -9.17
N ILE A 117 -30.10 -9.29 -10.39
CA ILE A 117 -31.14 -8.81 -11.31
C ILE A 117 -31.08 -9.65 -12.59
#